data_AF-E4XN89-F1
#
_entry.id   AF-E4XN89-F1
#
_cell.length_a   1.000
_cell.length_b   1.000
_cell.length_c   1.000
_cell.angle_alpha   90.00
_cell.angle_beta   90.00
_cell.angle_gamma   90.00
#
_symmetry.space_group_name_H-M   'P 1'
#
loop_
_entity.id
_entity.type
_entity.pdbx_description
1 polymer ?
#
loop_
_entity_poly.entity_id
_entity_poly.type
_entity_poly.pdbx_seq_one_letter_code
_entity_poly.pdbx_strand_id
1 'polypeptide(L)'
;MSIIETLSEPTVDENICATHDERIKHFCRDCNELICSECVLDSHLGHKSSKLEKTLAEDLGVKLKKILESVSDEEAANRMLEGVIARKTTNVLRKSKLEEEGAILEEKLEAINDELENVENELERDENLTDTISTNLKEFVRSSEKALKDLEEDRLKVDQFVGKYCNALKSYQMFEEFQPILNPKSRSRGLAKSQNKFIYAVPILVLLLSILIYYLFGKRIQSFFNDETEDIEESREEIKEELSFLRARVHKLAENL
;
A
#
# COMPACT_ATOMS: atom_id res chain seq x y z
N MET A 1 -35.81 46.93 12.99
CA MET A 1 -37.15 47.55 12.93
C MET A 1 -37.16 48.67 13.96
N SER A 2 -37.42 49.91 13.52
CA SER A 2 -37.32 51.12 14.35
C SER A 2 -38.48 51.18 15.34
N ILE A 3 -38.18 51.31 16.63
CA ILE A 3 -39.17 51.46 17.73
C ILE A 3 -39.77 52.89 17.75
N ILE A 4 -39.37 53.78 16.83
CA ILE A 4 -39.72 55.21 16.88
C ILE A 4 -41.00 55.54 16.06
N GLU A 5 -41.61 54.60 15.35
CA GLU A 5 -42.71 54.90 14.41
C GLU A 5 -44.12 54.59 14.93
N THR A 6 -44.34 54.73 16.24
CA THR A 6 -45.69 54.76 16.82
C THR A 6 -45.76 55.74 17.99
N LEU A 7 -45.69 57.03 17.68
CA LEU A 7 -46.36 58.06 18.49
C LEU A 7 -47.38 58.72 17.57
N SER A 8 -48.57 58.12 17.51
CA SER A 8 -49.75 58.75 16.92
C SER A 8 -49.99 60.09 17.61
N GLU A 9 -50.13 61.17 16.84
CA GLU A 9 -50.55 62.47 17.36
C GLU A 9 -51.89 62.31 18.11
N PRO A 10 -52.01 62.75 19.37
CA PRO A 10 -53.23 62.58 20.14
C PRO A 10 -54.34 63.47 19.58
N THR A 11 -55.45 62.85 19.18
CA THR A 11 -56.69 63.54 18.82
C THR A 11 -57.22 64.34 20.02
N VAL A 12 -57.64 65.57 19.77
CA VAL A 12 -57.71 66.69 20.74
C VAL A 12 -58.79 66.58 21.84
N ASP A 13 -59.58 65.49 21.89
CA ASP A 13 -60.73 65.37 22.79
C ASP A 13 -60.46 64.62 24.12
N GLU A 14 -59.25 64.08 24.35
CA GLU A 14 -58.92 63.28 25.55
C GLU A 14 -58.28 64.07 26.72
N ASN A 15 -58.13 65.39 26.60
CA ASN A 15 -57.40 66.23 27.58
C ASN A 15 -58.30 67.03 28.53
N ILE A 16 -59.55 66.62 28.75
CA ILE A 16 -60.53 67.29 29.62
C ILE A 16 -60.87 66.41 30.82
N CYS A 17 -60.92 67.00 32.01
CA CYS A 17 -61.25 66.29 33.24
C CYS A 17 -62.73 65.88 33.26
N ALA A 18 -62.98 64.59 33.52
CA ALA A 18 -64.33 64.02 33.55
C ALA A 18 -65.27 64.64 34.59
N THR A 19 -64.72 65.23 35.67
CA THR A 19 -65.50 65.79 36.79
C THR A 19 -65.72 67.29 36.67
N HIS A 20 -64.75 68.01 36.13
CA HIS A 20 -64.70 69.48 36.19
C HIS A 20 -64.78 70.16 34.81
N ASP A 21 -64.85 69.38 33.72
CA ASP A 21 -64.83 69.88 32.33
C ASP A 21 -63.64 70.84 32.03
N GLU A 22 -62.59 70.79 32.87
CA GLU A 22 -61.39 71.61 32.78
C GLU A 22 -60.25 70.81 32.13
N ARG A 23 -59.41 71.48 31.34
CA ARG A 23 -58.23 70.85 30.74
C ARG A 23 -57.29 70.30 31.82
N ILE A 24 -56.87 69.07 31.61
CA ILE A 24 -55.86 68.40 32.43
C ILE A 24 -54.51 69.08 32.23
N LYS A 25 -53.88 69.53 33.32
CA LYS A 25 -52.61 70.28 33.31
C LYS A 25 -51.64 69.85 34.39
N HIS A 26 -52.06 68.98 35.31
CA HIS A 26 -51.31 68.58 36.48
C HIS A 26 -51.21 67.07 36.57
N PHE A 27 -50.12 66.60 37.18
CA PHE A 27 -49.90 65.19 37.50
C PHE A 27 -49.77 65.06 39.02
N CYS A 28 -50.62 64.23 39.63
CA CYS A 28 -50.57 63.92 41.05
C CYS A 28 -49.59 62.76 41.29
N ARG A 29 -48.49 63.00 42.01
CA ARG A 29 -47.45 61.97 42.25
C ARG A 29 -47.90 60.89 43.22
N ASP A 30 -48.79 61.22 44.15
CA ASP A 30 -49.24 60.29 45.18
C ASP A 30 -50.31 59.33 44.63
N CYS A 31 -51.15 59.81 43.70
CA CYS A 31 -52.17 59.01 43.01
C CYS A 31 -51.69 58.42 41.68
N ASN A 32 -50.57 58.90 41.14
CA ASN A 32 -50.04 58.55 39.82
C ASN A 32 -51.06 58.81 38.67
N GLU A 33 -51.78 59.94 38.76
CA GLU A 33 -52.91 60.29 37.89
C GLU A 33 -52.78 61.69 37.27
N LEU A 34 -53.39 61.85 36.09
CA LEU A 34 -53.51 63.10 35.36
C LEU A 34 -54.76 63.86 35.82
N ILE A 35 -54.60 65.08 36.30
CA ILE A 35 -55.67 65.86 36.93
C ILE A 35 -55.73 67.31 36.39
N CYS A 36 -56.90 67.94 36.51
CA CYS A 36 -57.09 69.38 36.23
C CYS A 36 -56.74 70.24 37.46
N SER A 37 -56.84 71.56 37.31
CA SER A 37 -56.51 72.51 38.38
C SER A 37 -57.52 72.44 39.54
N GLU A 38 -58.80 72.21 39.22
CA GLU A 38 -59.85 72.05 40.24
C GLU A 38 -59.66 70.78 41.07
N CYS A 39 -59.30 69.65 40.45
CA CYS A 39 -58.97 68.41 41.16
C CYS A 39 -57.83 68.58 42.18
N VAL A 40 -56.86 69.46 41.93
CA VAL A 40 -55.76 69.74 42.87
C VAL A 40 -56.27 70.42 44.14
N LEU A 41 -57.33 71.23 44.02
CA LEU A 41 -57.89 72.02 45.12
C LEU A 41 -59.03 71.29 45.85
N ASP A 42 -59.58 70.24 45.27
CA ASP A 42 -60.66 69.44 45.83
C ASP A 42 -60.19 68.03 46.21
N SER A 43 -60.41 67.02 45.35
CA SER A 43 -60.19 65.61 45.67
C SER A 43 -58.74 65.21 45.92
N HIS A 44 -57.76 65.98 45.42
CA HIS A 44 -56.32 65.75 45.64
C HIS A 44 -55.69 66.86 46.50
N LEU A 45 -56.48 67.57 47.30
CA LEU A 45 -55.98 68.62 48.19
C LEU A 45 -54.97 68.05 49.19
N GLY A 46 -53.74 68.60 49.16
CA GLY A 46 -52.63 68.15 50.01
C GLY A 46 -51.74 67.08 49.39
N HIS A 47 -52.10 66.49 48.25
CA HIS A 47 -51.22 65.60 47.50
C HIS A 47 -50.15 66.38 46.73
N LYS A 48 -49.00 65.74 46.51
CA LYS A 48 -47.89 66.31 45.76
C LYS A 48 -48.19 66.31 44.25
N SER A 49 -48.81 67.39 43.78
CA SER A 49 -49.05 67.61 42.35
C SER A 49 -47.94 68.43 41.70
N SER A 50 -47.75 68.24 40.40
CA SER A 50 -46.76 68.97 39.59
C SER A 50 -47.37 69.30 38.23
N LYS A 51 -46.89 70.36 37.55
CA LYS A 51 -47.34 70.66 36.19
C LYS A 51 -46.95 69.53 35.24
N LEU A 52 -47.91 69.08 34.43
CA LEU A 52 -47.77 67.95 33.53
C LEU A 52 -46.58 68.10 32.57
N GLU A 53 -46.45 69.29 31.96
CA GLU A 53 -45.34 69.61 31.05
C GLU A 53 -43.97 69.42 31.70
N LYS A 54 -43.82 69.80 32.97
CA LYS A 54 -42.56 69.64 33.71
C LYS A 54 -42.28 68.18 34.06
N THR A 55 -43.29 67.44 34.54
CA THR A 55 -43.13 66.01 34.88
C THR A 55 -42.84 65.14 33.65
N LEU A 56 -43.45 65.48 32.52
CA LEU A 56 -43.26 64.75 31.26
C LEU A 56 -41.85 65.00 30.70
N ALA A 57 -41.43 66.27 30.65
CA ALA A 57 -40.15 66.65 30.08
C ALA A 57 -38.96 66.25 30.97
N GLU A 58 -39.05 66.48 32.28
CA GLU A 58 -37.90 66.32 33.20
C GLU A 58 -37.83 64.90 33.79
N ASP A 59 -38.91 64.40 34.40
CA ASP A 59 -38.85 63.14 35.15
C ASP A 59 -39.01 61.91 34.23
N LEU A 60 -39.98 61.95 33.31
CA LEU A 60 -40.25 60.80 32.43
C LEU A 60 -39.23 60.72 31.28
N GLY A 61 -38.92 61.85 30.64
CA GLY A 61 -37.93 61.92 29.57
C GLY A 61 -36.53 61.43 29.99
N VAL A 62 -36.07 61.84 31.19
CA VAL A 62 -34.77 61.40 31.72
C VAL A 62 -34.76 59.90 32.04
N LYS A 63 -35.85 59.37 32.63
CA LYS A 63 -35.97 57.93 32.90
C LYS A 63 -36.00 57.11 31.60
N LEU A 64 -36.77 57.54 30.61
CA LEU A 64 -36.86 56.86 29.31
C LEU A 64 -35.49 56.83 28.62
N LYS A 65 -34.78 57.96 28.62
CA LYS A 65 -33.43 58.08 28.06
C LYS A 65 -32.45 57.13 28.74
N LYS A 66 -32.47 57.07 30.07
CA LYS A 66 -31.60 56.16 30.85
C LYS A 66 -31.89 54.68 30.55
N ILE A 67 -33.16 54.31 30.41
CA ILE A 67 -33.56 52.94 30.02
C ILE A 67 -33.07 52.63 28.60
N LEU A 68 -33.26 53.55 27.66
CA LEU A 68 -32.83 53.38 26.27
C LEU A 68 -31.31 53.22 26.15
N GLU A 69 -30.54 54.02 26.89
CA GLU A 69 -29.08 53.88 26.98
C GLU A 69 -28.68 52.51 27.54
N SER A 70 -29.33 52.05 28.63
CA SER A 70 -29.03 50.74 29.21
C SER A 70 -29.34 49.57 28.28
N VAL A 71 -30.44 49.63 27.53
CA VAL A 71 -30.82 48.61 26.54
C VAL A 71 -29.82 48.61 25.38
N SER A 72 -29.40 49.80 24.91
CA SER A 72 -28.39 49.93 23.86
C SER A 72 -27.04 49.32 24.29
N ASP A 73 -26.62 49.56 25.52
CA ASP A 73 -25.38 49.00 26.08
C ASP A 73 -25.47 47.47 26.21
N GLU A 74 -26.60 46.94 26.66
CA GLU A 74 -26.85 45.50 26.76
C GLU A 74 -26.87 44.83 25.39
N GLU A 75 -27.49 45.46 24.38
CA GLU A 75 -27.42 44.98 23.00
C GLU A 75 -25.99 44.97 22.45
N ALA A 76 -25.18 45.99 22.78
CA ALA A 76 -23.78 46.02 22.38
C ALA A 76 -22.98 44.87 23.03
N ALA A 77 -23.21 44.61 24.30
CA ALA A 77 -22.61 43.49 25.02
C ALA A 77 -23.05 42.13 24.44
N ASN A 78 -24.33 41.95 24.12
CA ASN A 78 -24.86 40.74 23.50
C ASN A 78 -24.25 40.50 22.11
N ARG A 79 -24.15 41.53 21.27
CA ARG A 79 -23.47 41.42 19.96
C ARG A 79 -22.00 41.01 20.11
N MET A 80 -21.29 41.54 21.10
CA MET A 80 -19.92 41.13 21.38
C MET A 80 -19.85 39.66 21.81
N LEU A 81 -20.75 39.23 22.70
CA LEU A 81 -20.82 37.86 23.19
C LEU A 81 -21.13 36.87 22.07
N GLU A 82 -22.09 37.16 21.20
CA GLU A 82 -22.40 36.38 20.00
C GLU A 82 -21.17 36.23 19.09
N GLY A 83 -20.41 37.32 18.90
CA GLY A 83 -19.15 37.29 18.15
C GLY A 83 -18.09 36.38 18.79
N VAL A 84 -17.99 36.38 20.13
CA VAL A 84 -17.08 35.48 20.86
C VAL A 84 -17.53 34.02 20.73
N ILE A 85 -18.83 33.74 20.88
CA ILE A 85 -19.39 32.40 20.72
C ILE A 85 -19.13 31.88 19.32
N ALA A 86 -19.44 32.67 18.28
CA ALA A 86 -19.20 32.29 16.89
C ALA A 86 -17.73 31.92 16.64
N ARG A 87 -16.79 32.76 17.09
CA ARG A 87 -15.35 32.47 16.97
C ARG A 87 -14.92 31.22 17.74
N LYS A 88 -15.46 31.01 18.94
CA LYS A 88 -15.12 29.84 19.75
C LYS A 88 -15.65 28.56 19.11
N THR A 89 -16.88 28.58 18.61
CA THR A 89 -17.50 27.45 17.92
C THR A 89 -16.73 27.09 16.65
N THR A 90 -16.34 28.07 15.82
CA THR A 90 -15.54 27.78 14.62
C THR A 90 -14.17 27.21 14.96
N ASN A 91 -13.52 27.70 16.01
CA ASN A 91 -12.25 27.15 16.48
C ASN A 91 -12.38 25.72 16.99
N VAL A 92 -13.44 25.40 17.74
CA VAL A 92 -13.72 24.04 18.22
C VAL A 92 -13.96 23.10 17.05
N LEU A 93 -14.79 23.50 16.08
CA LEU A 93 -15.04 22.70 14.87
C LEU A 93 -13.75 22.47 14.08
N ARG A 94 -12.94 23.52 13.87
CA ARG A 94 -11.64 23.40 13.19
C ARG A 94 -10.71 22.45 13.93
N LYS A 95 -10.65 22.53 15.26
CA LYS A 95 -9.82 21.64 16.08
C LYS A 95 -10.27 20.19 15.96
N SER A 96 -11.58 19.93 16.07
CA SER A 96 -12.15 18.58 15.91
C SER A 96 -11.83 17.99 14.54
N LYS A 97 -11.92 18.79 13.47
CA LYS A 97 -11.58 18.34 12.12
C LYS A 97 -10.10 17.99 11.97
N LEU A 98 -9.21 18.81 12.55
CA LEU A 98 -7.77 18.53 12.54
C LEU A 98 -7.42 17.29 13.36
N GLU A 99 -8.12 17.03 14.47
CA GLU A 99 -7.95 15.81 15.26
C GLU A 99 -8.37 14.56 14.47
N GLU A 100 -9.49 14.63 13.74
CA GLU A 100 -9.93 13.55 12.86
C GLU A 100 -8.96 13.30 11.71
N GLU A 101 -8.52 14.37 11.01
CA GLU A 101 -7.50 14.28 9.96
C GLU A 101 -6.18 13.72 10.51
N GLY A 102 -5.80 14.10 11.73
CA GLY A 102 -4.62 13.58 12.41
C GLY A 102 -4.70 12.08 12.68
N ALA A 103 -5.85 11.59 13.18
CA ALA A 103 -6.06 10.17 13.43
C ALA A 103 -5.97 9.32 12.15
N ILE A 104 -6.53 9.81 11.03
CA ILE A 104 -6.44 9.13 9.73
C ILE A 104 -4.99 9.08 9.24
N LEU A 105 -4.22 10.15 9.43
CA LEU A 105 -2.81 10.17 9.04
C LEU A 105 -1.96 9.22 9.89
N GLU A 106 -2.26 9.09 11.17
CA GLU A 106 -1.58 8.17 12.08
C GLU A 106 -1.85 6.71 11.68
N GLU A 107 -3.09 6.35 11.37
CA GLU A 107 -3.46 5.02 10.85
C GLU A 107 -2.74 4.70 9.54
N LYS A 108 -2.66 5.66 8.61
CA LYS A 108 -1.93 5.48 7.36
C LYS A 108 -0.44 5.30 7.56
N LEU A 109 0.14 5.99 8.55
CA LEU A 109 1.55 5.90 8.85
C LEU A 109 1.89 4.52 9.42
N GLU A 110 1.03 3.98 10.29
CA GLU A 110 1.14 2.61 10.81
C GLU A 110 1.05 1.58 9.67
N ALA A 111 0.06 1.69 8.78
CA ALA A 111 -0.08 0.80 7.63
C ALA A 111 1.15 0.81 6.69
N ILE A 112 1.70 2.01 6.40
CA ILE A 112 2.92 2.12 5.59
C ILE A 112 4.11 1.47 6.31
N ASN A 113 4.20 1.61 7.64
CA ASN A 113 5.29 1.03 8.41
C ASN A 113 5.23 -0.50 8.40
N ASP A 114 4.04 -1.08 8.53
CA ASP A 114 3.84 -2.53 8.41
C ASP A 114 4.18 -3.05 7.01
N GLU A 115 3.80 -2.31 5.96
CA GLU A 115 4.19 -2.65 4.59
C GLU A 115 5.71 -2.59 4.40
N LEU A 116 6.38 -1.60 4.99
CA LEU A 116 7.82 -1.45 4.92
C LEU A 116 8.53 -2.62 5.59
N GLU A 117 8.10 -3.04 6.79
CA GLU A 117 8.64 -4.20 7.49
C GLU A 117 8.45 -5.49 6.66
N ASN A 118 7.31 -5.65 6.00
CA ASN A 118 7.08 -6.81 5.12
C ASN A 118 8.06 -6.83 3.93
N VAL A 119 8.27 -5.69 3.28
CA VAL A 119 9.21 -5.55 2.16
C VAL A 119 10.66 -5.79 2.61
N GLU A 120 11.05 -5.30 3.78
CA GLU A 120 12.38 -5.55 4.34
C GLU A 120 12.61 -7.05 4.58
N ASN A 121 11.62 -7.74 5.16
CA ASN A 121 11.70 -9.19 5.36
C ASN A 121 11.72 -9.98 4.04
N GLU A 122 11.01 -9.54 3.01
CA GLU A 122 11.09 -10.15 1.66
C GLU A 122 12.49 -9.97 1.06
N LEU A 123 13.06 -8.77 1.16
CA LEU A 123 14.41 -8.48 0.66
C LEU A 123 15.47 -9.37 1.34
N GLU A 124 15.36 -9.58 2.66
CA GLU A 124 16.28 -10.46 3.39
C GLU A 124 16.17 -11.93 2.93
N ARG A 125 14.96 -12.41 2.63
CA ARG A 125 14.78 -13.77 2.07
C ARG A 125 15.42 -13.90 0.69
N ASP A 126 15.23 -12.91 -0.17
CA ASP A 126 15.81 -12.89 -1.51
C ASP A 126 17.33 -12.83 -1.49
N GLU A 127 17.91 -12.05 -0.56
CA GLU A 127 19.36 -12.00 -0.35
C GLU A 127 19.91 -13.36 0.09
N ASN A 128 19.28 -14.00 1.08
CA ASN A 128 19.67 -15.33 1.55
C ASN A 128 19.52 -16.40 0.45
N LEU A 129 18.47 -16.33 -0.36
CA LEU A 129 18.28 -17.24 -1.49
C LEU A 129 19.36 -17.01 -2.56
N THR A 130 19.67 -15.76 -2.88
CA THR A 130 20.73 -15.40 -3.83
C THR A 130 22.09 -15.93 -3.38
N ASP A 131 22.40 -15.80 -2.08
CA ASP A 131 23.64 -16.33 -1.50
C ASP A 131 23.69 -17.86 -1.58
N THR A 132 22.57 -18.53 -1.30
CA THR A 132 22.45 -20.00 -1.40
C THR A 132 22.62 -20.48 -2.84
N ILE A 133 22.00 -19.80 -3.82
CA ILE A 133 22.17 -20.12 -5.24
C ILE A 133 23.63 -19.87 -5.66
N SER A 134 24.23 -18.78 -5.21
CA SER A 134 25.64 -18.43 -5.48
C SER A 134 26.61 -19.49 -4.96
N THR A 135 26.40 -20.01 -3.75
CA THR A 135 27.23 -21.08 -3.19
C THR A 135 27.03 -22.39 -3.95
N ASN A 136 25.78 -22.79 -4.21
CA ASN A 136 25.45 -24.00 -4.96
C ASN A 136 26.05 -23.98 -6.38
N LEU A 137 25.94 -22.85 -7.10
CA LEU A 137 26.54 -22.67 -8.42
C LEU A 137 28.07 -22.80 -8.37
N LYS A 138 28.72 -22.20 -7.36
CA LYS A 138 30.18 -22.34 -7.18
C LYS A 138 30.60 -23.79 -6.94
N GLU A 139 29.82 -24.55 -6.17
CA GLU A 139 30.09 -25.97 -5.94
C GLU A 139 29.85 -26.82 -7.20
N PHE A 140 28.75 -26.56 -7.92
CA PHE A 140 28.43 -27.22 -9.18
C PHE A 140 29.52 -26.99 -10.23
N VAL A 141 29.99 -25.75 -10.39
CA VAL A 141 31.09 -25.41 -11.32
C VAL A 141 32.36 -26.17 -10.94
N ARG A 142 32.74 -26.20 -9.65
CA ARG A 142 33.92 -26.96 -9.20
C ARG A 142 33.79 -28.46 -9.47
N SER A 143 32.61 -29.02 -9.22
CA SER A 143 32.32 -30.43 -9.47
C SER A 143 32.44 -30.75 -10.96
N SER A 144 31.87 -29.90 -11.81
CA SER A 144 31.90 -30.04 -13.26
C SER A 144 33.32 -29.91 -13.82
N GLU A 145 34.11 -28.95 -13.35
CA GLU A 145 35.52 -28.80 -13.75
C GLU A 145 36.36 -30.04 -13.39
N LYS A 146 36.10 -30.66 -12.24
CA LYS A 146 36.79 -31.88 -11.84
C LYS A 146 36.42 -33.05 -12.76
N ALA A 147 35.13 -33.23 -13.04
CA ALA A 147 34.66 -34.28 -13.94
C ALA A 147 35.25 -34.14 -15.36
N LEU A 148 35.40 -32.90 -15.86
CA LEU A 148 36.06 -32.64 -17.14
C LEU A 148 37.54 -33.05 -17.15
N LYS A 149 38.27 -32.78 -16.07
CA LYS A 149 39.68 -33.20 -15.93
C LYS A 149 39.81 -34.73 -15.89
N ASP A 150 38.94 -35.40 -15.15
CA ASP A 150 38.94 -36.86 -15.04
C ASP A 150 38.66 -37.51 -16.42
N LEU A 151 37.68 -36.98 -17.17
CA LEU A 151 37.38 -37.43 -18.54
C LEU A 151 38.54 -37.18 -19.51
N GLU A 152 39.26 -36.07 -19.37
CA GLU A 152 40.43 -35.77 -20.20
C GLU A 152 41.58 -36.75 -19.93
N GLU A 153 41.82 -37.10 -18.66
CA GLU A 153 42.80 -38.11 -18.29
C GLU A 153 42.44 -39.50 -18.89
N ASP A 154 41.17 -39.88 -18.82
CA ASP A 154 40.71 -41.14 -19.40
C ASP A 154 40.81 -41.14 -20.93
N ARG A 155 40.52 -40.01 -21.59
CA ARG A 155 40.74 -39.85 -23.04
C ARG A 155 42.22 -40.09 -23.41
N LEU A 156 43.15 -39.51 -22.64
CA LEU A 156 44.59 -39.71 -22.83
C LEU A 156 45.01 -41.18 -22.68
N LYS A 157 44.44 -41.91 -21.71
CA LYS A 157 44.68 -43.35 -21.53
C LYS A 157 44.19 -44.16 -22.73
N VAL A 158 42.99 -43.84 -23.23
CA VAL A 158 42.42 -44.50 -24.43
C VAL A 158 43.31 -44.24 -25.65
N ASP A 159 43.73 -43.00 -25.89
CA ASP A 159 44.62 -42.65 -27.00
C ASP A 159 45.95 -43.41 -26.92
N GLN A 160 46.52 -43.51 -25.72
CA GLN A 160 47.74 -44.28 -25.49
C GLN A 160 47.53 -45.78 -25.78
N PHE A 161 46.40 -46.35 -25.37
CA PHE A 161 46.04 -47.73 -25.66
C PHE A 161 45.88 -47.96 -27.17
N VAL A 162 45.13 -47.10 -27.86
CA VAL A 162 44.93 -47.17 -29.32
C VAL A 162 46.28 -47.09 -30.03
N GLY A 163 47.18 -46.19 -29.61
CA GLY A 163 48.54 -46.10 -30.15
C GLY A 163 49.32 -47.40 -30.01
N LYS A 164 49.31 -48.00 -28.81
CA LYS A 164 49.97 -49.31 -28.55
C LYS A 164 49.35 -50.43 -29.40
N TYR A 165 48.03 -50.48 -29.50
CA TYR A 165 47.30 -51.46 -30.29
C TYR A 165 47.62 -51.36 -31.78
N CYS A 166 47.61 -50.14 -32.35
CA CYS A 166 48.01 -49.88 -33.73
C CYS A 166 49.45 -50.32 -34.02
N ASN A 167 50.37 -50.09 -33.08
CA ASN A 167 51.75 -50.55 -33.23
C ASN A 167 51.86 -52.08 -33.21
N ALA A 168 51.15 -52.75 -32.30
CA ALA A 168 51.10 -54.20 -32.25
C ALA A 168 50.53 -54.78 -33.56
N LEU A 169 49.43 -54.21 -34.08
CA LEU A 169 48.86 -54.59 -35.38
C LEU A 169 49.86 -54.45 -36.53
N LYS A 170 50.61 -53.35 -36.59
CA LYS A 170 51.69 -53.17 -37.59
C LYS A 170 52.74 -54.27 -37.46
N SER A 171 53.16 -54.62 -36.24
CA SER A 171 54.11 -55.73 -36.02
C SER A 171 53.57 -57.08 -36.48
N TYR A 172 52.27 -57.36 -36.26
CA TYR A 172 51.61 -58.57 -36.77
C TYR A 172 51.50 -58.56 -38.30
N GLN A 173 51.16 -57.43 -38.92
CA GLN A 173 51.11 -57.31 -40.39
C GLN A 173 52.50 -57.53 -41.01
N MET A 174 53.57 -57.03 -40.39
CA MET A 174 54.93 -57.36 -40.81
C MET A 174 55.19 -58.87 -40.70
N PHE A 175 54.74 -59.52 -39.63
CA PHE A 175 54.84 -60.98 -39.47
C PHE A 175 54.06 -61.75 -40.55
N GLU A 176 52.93 -61.23 -41.01
CA GLU A 176 52.18 -61.78 -42.16
C GLU A 176 52.92 -61.60 -43.48
N GLU A 177 53.60 -60.48 -43.71
CA GLU A 177 54.49 -60.29 -44.88
C GLU A 177 55.71 -61.23 -44.86
N PHE A 178 56.15 -61.69 -43.68
CA PHE A 178 57.22 -62.70 -43.54
C PHE A 178 56.73 -64.16 -43.56
N GLN A 179 55.42 -64.43 -43.54
CA GLN A 179 54.86 -65.79 -43.67
C GLN A 179 55.33 -66.55 -44.93
N PRO A 180 55.52 -65.94 -46.11
CA PRO A 180 56.06 -66.63 -47.29
C PRO A 180 57.54 -67.02 -47.15
N ILE A 181 58.28 -66.39 -46.23
CA ILE A 181 59.71 -66.62 -46.01
C ILE A 181 59.95 -67.72 -44.96
N LEU A 182 59.05 -67.85 -43.97
CA LEU A 182 59.12 -68.90 -42.94
C LEU A 182 58.41 -70.21 -43.34
N ASN A 183 57.68 -70.24 -44.46
CA ASN A 183 57.12 -71.47 -45.01
C ASN A 183 57.72 -71.81 -46.39
N PRO A 184 58.96 -72.34 -46.43
CA PRO A 184 59.51 -72.88 -47.66
C PRO A 184 58.81 -74.22 -47.96
N LYS A 185 57.73 -74.19 -48.76
CA LYS A 185 57.08 -75.35 -49.39
C LYS A 185 57.16 -76.64 -48.57
N SER A 186 56.19 -76.88 -47.68
CA SER A 186 55.87 -78.25 -47.27
C SER A 186 55.29 -79.01 -48.47
N ARG A 187 56.20 -79.63 -49.24
CA ARG A 187 55.87 -80.71 -50.15
C ARG A 187 55.61 -81.96 -49.32
N SER A 188 54.40 -82.12 -48.80
CA SER A 188 53.71 -83.43 -48.74
C SER A 188 52.34 -83.35 -48.08
N ARG A 189 51.35 -83.72 -48.90
CA ARG A 189 50.23 -84.62 -48.60
C ARG A 189 49.47 -84.39 -47.29
N GLY A 190 48.31 -83.75 -47.47
CA GLY A 190 47.01 -84.22 -46.99
C GLY A 190 46.81 -84.24 -45.48
N LEU A 191 45.94 -83.35 -44.99
CA LEU A 191 44.91 -83.69 -44.00
C LEU A 191 43.99 -82.49 -43.73
N ALA A 192 42.70 -82.82 -43.71
CA ALA A 192 41.62 -82.22 -42.94
C ALA A 192 41.33 -80.71 -43.10
N LYS A 193 40.29 -80.48 -43.90
CA LYS A 193 39.38 -79.33 -43.86
C LYS A 193 38.73 -79.29 -42.45
N SER A 194 39.28 -78.52 -41.51
CA SER A 194 38.61 -78.20 -40.24
C SER A 194 38.32 -76.70 -40.17
N GLN A 195 37.14 -76.39 -39.64
CA GLN A 195 36.42 -75.15 -39.84
C GLN A 195 37.04 -74.00 -39.02
N ASN A 196 37.57 -72.98 -39.71
CA ASN A 196 37.98 -71.71 -39.11
C ASN A 196 36.75 -70.86 -38.72
N LYS A 197 36.03 -71.27 -37.67
CA LYS A 197 34.95 -70.46 -37.05
C LYS A 197 35.49 -69.30 -36.20
N PHE A 198 36.78 -69.30 -35.87
CA PHE A 198 37.40 -68.29 -35.01
C PHE A 198 37.69 -66.95 -35.70
N ILE A 199 37.91 -66.93 -37.03
CA ILE A 199 38.26 -65.70 -37.75
C ILE A 199 37.09 -64.70 -37.78
N TYR A 200 35.85 -65.20 -37.82
CA TYR A 200 34.65 -64.36 -37.76
C TYR A 200 34.11 -64.16 -36.34
N ALA A 201 34.54 -64.96 -35.36
CA ALA A 201 34.07 -64.85 -33.99
C ALA A 201 34.57 -63.58 -33.29
N VAL A 202 35.84 -63.20 -33.51
CA VAL A 202 36.46 -62.03 -32.84
C VAL A 202 35.85 -60.69 -33.29
N PRO A 203 35.64 -60.40 -34.59
CA PRO A 203 34.99 -59.15 -35.03
C PRO A 203 33.54 -59.04 -34.54
N ILE A 204 32.81 -60.16 -34.51
CA ILE A 204 31.43 -60.20 -34.02
C ILE A 204 31.40 -59.92 -32.50
N LEU A 205 32.36 -60.44 -31.74
CA LEU A 205 32.45 -60.19 -30.29
C LEU A 205 32.77 -58.72 -29.99
N VAL A 206 33.63 -58.08 -30.79
CA VAL A 206 33.94 -56.65 -30.67
C VAL A 206 32.74 -55.78 -31.03
N LEU A 207 31.98 -56.13 -32.08
CA LEU A 207 30.73 -55.44 -32.43
C LEU A 207 29.65 -55.60 -31.35
N LEU A 208 29.52 -56.79 -30.76
CA LEU A 208 28.57 -57.01 -29.67
C LEU A 208 28.96 -56.24 -28.41
N LEU A 209 30.25 -56.15 -28.09
CA LEU A 209 30.75 -55.35 -26.98
C LEU A 209 30.56 -53.84 -27.22
N SER A 210 30.77 -53.34 -28.44
CA SER A 210 30.53 -51.92 -28.74
C SER A 210 29.04 -51.56 -28.67
N ILE A 211 28.16 -52.44 -29.15
CA ILE A 211 26.70 -52.29 -29.02
C ILE A 211 26.29 -52.33 -27.54
N LEU A 212 26.86 -53.25 -26.74
CA LEU A 212 26.58 -53.36 -25.31
C LEU A 212 27.00 -52.09 -24.57
N ILE A 213 28.20 -51.56 -24.86
CA ILE A 213 28.69 -50.30 -24.29
C ILE A 213 27.78 -49.15 -24.69
N TYR A 214 27.37 -49.05 -25.97
CA TYR A 214 26.44 -48.02 -26.44
C TYR A 214 25.08 -48.10 -25.72
N TYR A 215 24.56 -49.31 -25.49
CA TYR A 215 23.30 -49.49 -24.77
C TYR A 215 23.42 -49.18 -23.28
N LEU A 216 24.52 -49.54 -22.63
CA LEU A 216 24.75 -49.24 -21.21
C LEU A 216 25.01 -47.75 -20.97
N PHE A 217 25.81 -47.10 -21.82
CA PHE A 217 26.08 -45.66 -21.73
C PHE A 217 24.89 -44.83 -22.20
N GLY A 218 24.24 -45.21 -23.30
CA GLY A 218 23.08 -44.51 -23.85
C GLY A 218 21.91 -44.48 -22.86
N LYS A 219 21.64 -45.59 -22.16
CA LYS A 219 20.56 -45.65 -21.16
C LYS A 219 20.84 -44.79 -19.93
N ARG A 220 22.12 -44.63 -19.56
CA ARG A 220 22.55 -43.79 -18.44
C ARG A 220 22.55 -42.29 -18.77
N ILE A 221 22.85 -41.95 -20.03
CA ILE A 221 22.76 -40.58 -20.52
C ILE A 221 21.29 -40.16 -20.65
N GLN A 222 20.43 -41.05 -21.16
CA GLN A 222 19.01 -40.75 -21.33
C GLN A 222 18.25 -40.63 -20.00
N SER A 223 18.62 -41.37 -18.95
CA SER A 223 18.05 -41.16 -17.61
C SER A 223 18.50 -39.83 -17.00
N PHE A 224 19.73 -39.41 -17.25
CA PHE A 224 20.27 -38.15 -16.72
C PHE A 224 19.60 -36.93 -17.36
N PHE A 225 19.38 -36.97 -18.68
CA PHE A 225 18.66 -35.89 -19.38
C PHE A 225 17.16 -35.84 -19.05
N ASN A 226 16.53 -36.98 -18.73
CA ASN A 226 15.11 -36.99 -18.35
C ASN A 226 14.88 -36.39 -16.95
N ASP A 227 15.73 -36.70 -15.96
CA ASP A 227 15.69 -36.06 -14.62
C ASP A 227 15.85 -34.54 -14.74
N GLU A 228 16.85 -34.09 -15.50
CA GLU A 228 17.14 -32.66 -15.66
C GLU A 228 16.01 -31.91 -16.39
N THR A 229 15.26 -32.57 -17.28
CA THR A 229 14.08 -31.96 -17.92
C THR A 229 12.85 -31.88 -17.02
N GLU A 230 12.69 -32.84 -16.08
CA GLU A 230 11.55 -32.86 -15.15
C GLU A 230 11.72 -31.74 -14.10
N ASP A 231 12.94 -31.56 -13.57
CA ASP A 231 13.29 -30.46 -12.65
C ASP A 231 13.12 -29.06 -13.29
N ILE A 232 13.45 -28.92 -14.59
CA ILE A 232 13.27 -27.66 -15.34
C ILE A 232 11.79 -27.39 -15.61
N GLU A 233 10.98 -28.42 -15.85
CA GLU A 233 9.55 -28.27 -16.11
C GLU A 233 8.76 -27.95 -14.83
N GLU A 234 9.15 -28.52 -13.69
CA GLU A 234 8.62 -28.18 -12.36
C GLU A 234 8.94 -26.72 -11.98
N SER A 235 10.21 -26.32 -12.12
CA SER A 235 10.64 -24.93 -11.88
C SER A 235 9.91 -23.92 -12.79
N ARG A 236 9.56 -24.32 -14.02
CA ARG A 236 8.83 -23.46 -14.97
C ARG A 236 7.36 -23.30 -14.60
N GLU A 237 6.72 -24.31 -14.04
CA GLU A 237 5.33 -24.20 -13.57
C GLU A 237 5.25 -23.34 -12.29
N GLU A 238 6.22 -23.46 -11.39
CA GLU A 238 6.31 -22.63 -10.17
C GLU A 238 6.43 -21.13 -10.52
N ILE A 239 7.32 -20.79 -11.46
CA ILE A 239 7.48 -19.42 -11.97
C ILE A 239 6.20 -18.90 -12.65
N LYS A 240 5.43 -19.75 -13.35
CA LYS A 240 4.16 -19.34 -13.97
C LYS A 240 3.09 -19.04 -12.92
N GLU A 241 3.07 -19.81 -11.83
CA GLU A 241 2.12 -19.62 -10.74
C GLU A 241 2.40 -18.28 -10.04
N GLU A 242 3.66 -17.97 -9.74
CA GLU A 242 4.06 -16.67 -9.17
C GLU A 242 3.74 -15.49 -10.11
N LEU A 243 3.99 -15.63 -11.40
CA LEU A 243 3.64 -14.62 -12.41
C LEU A 243 2.12 -14.40 -12.51
N SER A 244 1.31 -15.45 -12.32
CA SER A 244 -0.14 -15.35 -12.31
C SER A 244 -0.64 -14.59 -11.07
N PHE A 245 -0.02 -14.84 -9.91
CA PHE A 245 -0.31 -14.16 -8.66
C PHE A 245 0.06 -12.67 -8.71
N LEU A 246 1.24 -12.34 -9.22
CA LEU A 246 1.69 -10.96 -9.46
C LEU A 246 0.74 -10.23 -10.42
N ARG A 247 0.31 -10.87 -11.50
CA ARG A 247 -0.64 -10.29 -12.46
C ARG A 247 -1.99 -9.98 -11.81
N ALA A 248 -2.50 -10.86 -10.96
CA ALA A 248 -3.75 -10.63 -10.22
C ALA A 248 -3.63 -9.46 -9.23
N ARG A 249 -2.48 -9.36 -8.55
CA ARG A 249 -2.19 -8.29 -7.60
C ARG A 249 -2.05 -6.93 -8.29
N VAL A 250 -1.40 -6.87 -9.44
CA VAL A 250 -1.32 -5.67 -10.29
C VAL A 250 -2.71 -5.24 -10.79
N HIS A 251 -3.55 -6.19 -11.22
CA HIS A 251 -4.91 -5.88 -11.68
C HIS A 251 -5.77 -5.30 -10.55
N LYS A 252 -5.62 -5.83 -9.33
CA LYS A 252 -6.33 -5.36 -8.14
C LYS A 252 -5.88 -3.95 -7.70
N LEU A 253 -4.60 -3.62 -7.89
CA LEU A 253 -4.10 -2.26 -7.67
C LEU A 253 -4.59 -1.29 -8.74
N ALA A 254 -4.72 -1.75 -10.00
CA ALA A 254 -5.24 -0.93 -11.10
C ALA A 254 -6.75 -0.63 -11.00
N GLU A 255 -7.54 -1.47 -10.33
CA GLU A 255 -8.97 -1.23 -10.07
C GLU A 255 -9.22 -0.25 -8.91
N ASN A 256 -8.22 0.00 -8.07
CA ASN A 256 -8.30 0.91 -6.92
C ASN A 256 -7.74 2.32 -7.21
N LEU A 257 -7.40 2.60 -8.46
CA LEU A 257 -6.91 3.88 -9.00
C LEU A 257 -7.96 4.51 -9.92
#